data_AF-A0A8J4YJ43-F1
#
_entry.id   AF-A0A8J4YJ43-F1
#
_cell.length_a   1.000
_cell.length_b   1.000
_cell.length_c   1.000
_cell.angle_alpha   90.00
_cell.angle_beta   90.00
_cell.angle_gamma   90.00
#
_symmetry.space_group_name_H-M   'P 1'
#
loop_
_entity.id
_entity.type
_entity.pdbx_description
1 polymer ?
#
loop_
_entity_poly.entity_id
_entity_poly.type
_entity_poly.pdbx_seq_one_letter_code
_entity_poly.pdbx_strand_id
1 'polypeptide(L)'
;MVYYGLSLSGASISDDPYVYLVLTGLMELPAYIFSGFIVQHFGRKASLSFSFLITTAVLFAVAFTPAEYSTTLLALAMVGKMAITASYQMIIFFSGELFPTEVRSRGVSTAVMMSRLGSIGAPFITDLVGSMYPWAPFVIFGSAALLAAAGTFLLPETRGQVLPDTVAHLEARERRQSNTILASQV
;
A
#
# COMPACT_ATOMS: atom_id res chain seq x y z
N MET A 1 8.07 -1.27 -3.21
CA MET A 1 8.07 -2.05 -4.47
C MET A 1 7.00 -1.57 -5.44
N VAL A 2 5.71 -1.83 -5.22
CA VAL A 2 4.60 -1.52 -6.16
C VAL A 2 4.55 -0.05 -6.61
N TYR A 3 4.68 0.89 -5.67
CA TYR A 3 4.72 2.32 -5.96
C TYR A 3 5.80 2.69 -6.98
N TYR A 4 7.02 2.18 -6.78
CA TYR A 4 8.15 2.45 -7.66
C TYR A 4 8.01 1.69 -8.98
N GLY A 5 7.58 0.43 -8.92
CA GLY A 5 7.33 -0.38 -10.11
C GLY A 5 6.37 0.29 -11.08
N LEU A 6 5.25 0.82 -10.59
CA LEU A 6 4.28 1.54 -11.42
C LEU A 6 4.86 2.86 -11.95
N SER A 7 5.55 3.65 -11.12
CA SER A 7 6.19 4.89 -11.57
C SER A 7 7.30 4.67 -12.62
N LEU A 8 7.99 3.54 -12.56
CA LEU A 8 9.05 3.17 -13.51
C LEU A 8 8.51 2.51 -14.79
N SER A 9 7.26 2.02 -14.78
CA SER A 9 6.63 1.37 -15.94
C SER A 9 6.12 2.34 -17.01
N GLY A 10 6.50 3.62 -16.95
CA GLY A 10 6.02 4.66 -17.86
C GLY A 10 6.33 4.36 -19.33
N ALA A 11 7.50 3.79 -19.61
CA ALA A 11 7.91 3.39 -20.96
C ALA A 11 7.09 2.21 -21.52
N SER A 12 6.40 1.44 -20.68
CA SER A 12 5.59 0.29 -21.09
C SER A 12 4.10 0.63 -21.23
N ILE A 13 3.65 1.75 -20.64
CA ILE A 13 2.23 2.11 -20.50
C ILE A 13 1.86 3.31 -21.38
N SER A 14 2.79 4.23 -21.63
CA SER A 14 2.53 5.50 -22.32
C SER A 14 3.50 5.68 -23.50
N ASP A 15 2.99 6.27 -24.59
CA ASP A 15 3.79 6.61 -25.77
C ASP A 15 4.86 7.67 -25.44
N ASP A 16 4.59 8.54 -24.45
CA ASP A 16 5.55 9.49 -23.90
C ASP A 16 5.79 9.22 -22.39
N PRO A 17 7.00 8.80 -21.99
CA PRO A 17 7.35 8.53 -20.59
C PRO A 17 7.45 9.81 -19.74
N TYR A 18 7.73 10.97 -20.32
CA TYR A 18 7.78 12.25 -19.58
C TYR A 18 6.38 12.70 -19.18
N VAL A 19 5.40 12.56 -20.09
CA VAL A 19 3.99 12.85 -19.78
C VAL A 19 3.49 11.92 -18.68
N TYR A 20 3.83 10.62 -18.76
CA TYR A 20 3.49 9.67 -17.70
C TYR A 20 4.08 10.06 -16.33
N LEU A 21 5.34 10.51 -16.29
CA LEU A 21 5.97 10.94 -15.05
C LEU A 21 5.27 12.17 -14.45
N VAL A 22 4.92 13.16 -15.28
CA VAL A 22 4.19 14.35 -14.83
C VAL A 22 2.81 13.98 -14.30
N LEU A 23 2.07 13.12 -15.00
CA LEU A 23 0.74 12.67 -14.59
C LEU A 23 0.80 11.86 -13.27
N THR A 24 1.74 10.94 -13.15
CA THR A 24 1.91 10.15 -11.93
C THR A 24 2.30 11.00 -10.73
N GLY A 25 3.11 12.05 -10.92
CA GLY A 25 3.43 13.02 -9.87
C GLY A 25 2.24 13.91 -9.51
N LEU A 26 1.48 14.39 -10.51
CA LEU A 26 0.27 15.20 -10.27
C LEU A 26 -0.78 14.42 -9.47
N MET A 27 -0.92 13.11 -9.73
CA MET A 27 -1.87 12.23 -9.03
C MET A 27 -1.54 12.00 -7.55
N GLU A 28 -0.36 12.37 -7.06
CA GLU A 28 -0.01 12.23 -5.65
C GLU A 28 -0.76 13.24 -4.77
N LEU A 29 -0.96 14.47 -5.25
CA LEU A 29 -1.70 15.52 -4.53
C LEU A 29 -3.15 15.12 -4.19
N PRO A 30 -3.99 14.71 -5.17
CA PRO A 30 -5.35 14.28 -4.87
C PRO A 30 -5.35 12.98 -4.05
N ALA A 31 -4.40 12.07 -4.26
CA ALA A 31 -4.29 10.86 -3.45
C ALA A 31 -4.15 11.18 -1.95
N TYR A 32 -3.34 12.19 -1.60
CA TYR A 32 -3.20 12.60 -0.19
C TYR A 32 -4.50 13.12 0.40
N ILE A 33 -5.22 13.99 -0.31
CA ILE A 33 -6.49 14.56 0.16
C ILE A 33 -7.54 13.46 0.33
N PHE A 34 -7.70 12.59 -0.68
CA PHE A 34 -8.65 11.47 -0.63
C PHE A 34 -8.31 10.47 0.47
N SER A 35 -7.03 10.14 0.65
CA SER A 35 -6.60 9.19 1.68
C SER A 35 -6.97 9.68 3.09
N GLY A 36 -6.78 10.97 3.38
CA GLY A 36 -7.16 11.56 4.66
C GLY A 36 -8.66 11.46 4.91
N PHE A 37 -9.46 11.79 3.90
CA PHE A 37 -10.92 11.75 3.99
C PHE A 37 -11.45 10.32 4.23
N ILE A 38 -10.95 9.34 3.47
CA ILE A 38 -11.37 7.94 3.57
C ILE A 38 -11.05 7.36 4.95
N VAL A 39 -9.85 7.64 5.48
CA VAL A 39 -9.43 7.18 6.81
C VAL A 39 -10.31 7.72 7.92
N GLN A 40 -10.70 9.00 7.85
CA GLN A 40 -11.56 9.62 8.86
C GLN A 40 -12.96 8.99 8.88
N HIS A 41 -13.49 8.60 7.73
CA HIS A 41 -14.85 8.06 7.62
C HIS A 41 -14.94 6.55 7.90
N PHE A 42 -14.07 5.74 7.28
CA PHE A 42 -14.14 4.28 7.29
C PHE A 42 -13.24 3.60 8.33
N GLY A 43 -12.35 4.35 8.99
CA GLY A 43 -11.35 3.78 9.91
C GLY A 43 -10.08 3.33 9.19
N ARG A 44 -9.02 3.05 9.94
CA ARG A 44 -7.67 2.97 9.37
C ARG A 44 -7.41 1.63 8.69
N LYS A 45 -7.85 0.52 9.29
CA LYS A 45 -7.67 -0.82 8.73
C LYS A 45 -8.46 -1.04 7.45
N ALA A 46 -9.73 -0.65 7.45
CA ALA A 46 -10.62 -0.81 6.30
C ALA A 46 -10.12 0.01 5.10
N SER A 47 -9.72 1.25 5.33
CA SER A 47 -9.18 2.15 4.31
C SER A 47 -7.90 1.61 3.68
N LEU A 48 -6.98 1.09 4.50
CA LEU A 48 -5.71 0.53 4.04
C LEU A 48 -5.95 -0.77 3.23
N SER A 49 -6.80 -1.67 3.74
CA SER A 49 -7.11 -2.93 3.06
C SER A 49 -7.79 -2.69 1.71
N PHE A 50 -8.78 -1.78 1.67
CA PHE A 50 -9.49 -1.43 0.45
C PHE A 50 -8.56 -0.83 -0.61
N SER A 51 -7.65 0.05 -0.20
CA SER A 51 -6.68 0.68 -1.10
C SER A 51 -5.69 -0.35 -1.69
N PHE A 52 -5.23 -1.33 -0.91
CA PHE A 52 -4.42 -2.43 -1.43
C PHE A 52 -5.20 -3.36 -2.38
N LEU A 53 -6.48 -3.64 -2.08
CA LEU A 53 -7.33 -4.44 -2.96
C LEU A 53 -7.60 -3.74 -4.30
N ILE A 54 -7.88 -2.43 -4.29
CA ILE A 54 -8.01 -1.64 -5.52
C ILE A 54 -6.71 -1.71 -6.31
N THR A 55 -5.57 -1.48 -5.65
CA THR A 55 -4.26 -1.53 -6.32
C THR A 55 -4.03 -2.89 -6.98
N THR A 56 -4.36 -3.98 -6.27
CA THR A 56 -4.25 -5.34 -6.77
C THR A 56 -5.13 -5.56 -8.01
N ALA A 57 -6.41 -5.19 -7.93
CA ALA A 57 -7.36 -5.34 -9.02
C ALA A 57 -6.91 -4.56 -10.27
N VAL A 58 -6.44 -3.33 -10.09
CA VAL A 58 -5.93 -2.49 -11.17
C VAL A 58 -4.68 -3.10 -11.80
N LEU A 59 -3.71 -3.57 -11.01
CA LEU A 59 -2.48 -4.16 -11.55
C LEU A 59 -2.75 -5.44 -12.34
N PHE A 60 -3.69 -6.28 -11.90
CA PHE A 60 -4.13 -7.42 -12.69
C PHE A 60 -4.86 -6.97 -13.95
N ALA A 61 -5.74 -5.98 -13.88
CA ALA A 61 -6.41 -5.45 -15.06
C ALA A 61 -5.41 -4.90 -16.09
N VAL A 62 -4.35 -4.20 -15.65
CA VAL A 62 -3.24 -3.76 -16.52
C VAL A 62 -2.52 -4.95 -17.14
N ALA A 63 -2.25 -6.01 -16.37
CA ALA A 63 -1.57 -7.20 -16.88
C ALA A 63 -2.36 -7.95 -17.98
N PHE A 64 -3.69 -7.95 -17.91
CA PHE A 64 -4.56 -8.61 -18.89
C PHE A 64 -5.02 -7.70 -20.03
N THR A 65 -4.75 -6.39 -19.98
CA THR A 65 -5.14 -5.45 -21.03
C THR A 65 -4.05 -5.40 -22.11
N PRO A 66 -4.40 -5.61 -23.40
CA PRO A 66 -3.44 -5.49 -24.49
C PRO A 66 -2.88 -4.06 -24.64
N ALA A 67 -1.63 -3.95 -25.10
CA ALA A 67 -0.94 -2.68 -25.33
C ALA A 67 -1.61 -1.76 -26.36
N GLU A 68 -2.57 -2.27 -27.13
CA GLU A 68 -3.33 -1.52 -28.15
C GLU A 68 -4.23 -0.43 -27.54
N TYR A 69 -4.56 -0.53 -26.25
CA TYR A 69 -5.44 0.42 -25.55
C TYR A 69 -4.65 1.35 -24.60
N SER A 70 -3.72 2.14 -25.15
CA SER A 70 -2.85 3.05 -24.37
C SER A 70 -3.62 3.98 -23.42
N THR A 71 -4.77 4.54 -23.85
CA THR A 71 -5.59 5.41 -23.00
C THR A 71 -6.18 4.67 -21.80
N THR A 72 -6.64 3.44 -22.00
CA THR A 72 -7.20 2.60 -20.93
C THR A 72 -6.11 2.17 -19.95
N LEU A 73 -4.95 1.76 -20.46
CA LEU A 73 -3.78 1.41 -19.64
C LEU A 73 -3.33 2.60 -18.79
N LEU A 74 -3.24 3.80 -19.38
CA LEU A 74 -2.89 5.01 -18.66
C LEU A 74 -3.93 5.34 -17.57
N ALA A 75 -5.22 5.28 -17.88
CA ALA A 75 -6.29 5.53 -16.91
C ALA A 75 -6.23 4.55 -15.73
N LEU A 76 -6.06 3.25 -16.01
CA LEU A 76 -5.85 2.22 -14.99
C LEU A 76 -4.61 2.52 -14.16
N ALA A 77 -3.48 2.82 -14.80
CA ALA A 77 -2.24 3.17 -14.10
C ALA A 77 -2.40 4.38 -13.18
N MET A 78 -3.16 5.41 -13.58
CA MET A 78 -3.44 6.56 -12.71
C MET A 78 -4.29 6.18 -11.49
N VAL A 79 -5.32 5.36 -11.67
CA VAL A 79 -6.14 4.85 -10.54
C VAL A 79 -5.28 4.02 -9.59
N GLY A 80 -4.44 3.13 -10.13
CA GLY A 80 -3.52 2.32 -9.34
C GLY A 80 -2.49 3.16 -8.60
N LYS A 81 -1.93 4.20 -9.25
CA LYS A 81 -0.98 5.14 -8.67
C LYS A 81 -1.61 5.91 -7.52
N MET A 82 -2.84 6.39 -7.68
CA MET A 82 -3.58 7.06 -6.60
C MET A 82 -3.80 6.11 -5.40
N ALA A 83 -4.26 4.88 -5.65
CA ALA A 83 -4.53 3.90 -4.59
C ALA A 83 -3.28 3.46 -3.82
N ILE A 84 -2.15 3.22 -4.52
CA ILE A 84 -0.90 2.82 -3.86
C ILE A 84 -0.28 3.96 -3.08
N THR A 85 -0.33 5.20 -3.58
CA THR A 85 0.15 6.39 -2.86
C THR A 85 -0.65 6.61 -1.58
N ALA A 86 -1.99 6.49 -1.65
CA ALA A 86 -2.85 6.54 -0.48
C ALA A 86 -2.48 5.46 0.56
N SER A 87 -2.30 4.22 0.10
CA SER A 87 -1.91 3.09 0.96
C SER A 87 -0.56 3.31 1.65
N TYR A 88 0.43 3.82 0.91
CA TYR A 88 1.78 4.10 1.42
C TYR A 88 1.78 5.18 2.51
N GLN A 89 0.94 6.21 2.37
CA GLN A 89 0.83 7.23 3.39
C GLN A 89 0.12 6.70 4.64
N MET A 90 -0.98 5.97 4.45
CA MET A 90 -1.76 5.37 5.53
C MET A 90 -0.94 4.40 6.38
N ILE A 91 -0.11 3.53 5.77
CA ILE A 91 0.66 2.54 6.53
C ILE A 91 1.72 3.19 7.42
N ILE A 92 2.34 4.29 6.97
CA ILE A 92 3.32 5.04 7.79
C ILE A 92 2.61 5.69 8.98
N PHE A 93 1.45 6.32 8.74
CA PHE A 93 0.64 6.91 9.82
C PHE A 93 0.18 5.86 10.82
N PHE A 94 -0.37 4.75 10.33
CA PHE A 94 -0.86 3.64 11.12
C PHE A 94 0.25 2.98 11.95
N SER A 95 1.45 2.84 11.39
CA SER A 95 2.63 2.35 12.13
C SER A 95 2.95 3.25 13.33
N GLY A 96 2.80 4.57 13.17
CA GLY A 96 2.97 5.53 14.27
C GLY A 96 1.97 5.33 15.41
N GLU A 97 0.79 4.79 15.16
CA GLU A 97 -0.21 4.57 16.22
C GLU A 97 -0.11 3.20 16.86
N LEU A 98 0.35 2.22 16.08
CA LEU A 98 0.51 0.85 16.54
C LEU A 98 1.71 0.71 17.48
N PHE A 99 2.80 1.44 17.19
CA PHE A 99 4.01 1.40 18.02
C PHE A 99 3.95 2.44 19.16
N PRO A 100 4.27 2.02 20.41
CA PRO A 100 4.31 2.93 21.55
C PRO A 100 5.54 3.82 21.45
N THR A 101 5.48 5.00 22.06
CA THR A 101 6.42 6.10 21.84
C THR A 101 7.89 5.68 22.05
N GLU A 102 8.16 4.78 23.00
CA GLU A 102 9.51 4.28 23.31
C GLU A 102 10.17 3.48 22.17
N VAL A 103 9.40 2.70 21.42
CA VAL A 103 9.95 1.84 20.35
C VAL A 103 9.48 2.25 18.95
N ARG A 104 8.61 3.26 18.84
CA ARG A 104 8.07 3.76 17.57
C ARG A 104 9.15 4.11 16.56
N SER A 105 10.14 4.90 16.97
CA SER A 105 11.22 5.30 16.06
C SER A 105 11.97 4.07 15.50
N ARG A 106 12.22 3.07 16.34
CA ARG A 106 12.91 1.83 15.94
C ARG A 106 12.03 0.97 15.01
N GLY A 107 10.78 0.74 15.37
CA GLY A 107 9.83 -0.08 14.60
C GLY A 107 9.47 0.53 13.24
N VAL A 108 9.25 1.85 13.19
CA VAL A 108 9.01 2.56 11.92
C VAL A 108 10.26 2.53 11.05
N SER A 109 11.45 2.75 11.62
CA SER A 109 12.69 2.73 10.84
C SER A 109 12.98 1.37 10.22
N THR A 110 12.81 0.27 10.96
CA THR A 110 12.99 -1.09 10.41
C THR A 110 11.96 -1.41 9.32
N ALA A 111 10.71 -1.02 9.50
CA ALA A 111 9.68 -1.16 8.46
C ALA A 111 10.03 -0.37 7.19
N VAL A 112 10.52 0.86 7.34
CA VAL A 112 10.98 1.68 6.21
C VAL A 112 12.20 1.04 5.53
N MET A 113 13.17 0.51 6.27
CA MET A 113 14.32 -0.20 5.69
C MET A 113 13.87 -1.39 4.83
N MET A 114 12.93 -2.21 5.32
CA MET A 114 12.36 -3.32 4.53
C MET A 114 11.62 -2.81 3.28
N SER A 115 10.87 -1.72 3.39
CA SER A 115 10.22 -1.07 2.25
C SER A 115 11.23 -0.56 1.20
N ARG A 116 12.39 -0.05 1.66
CA ARG A 116 13.49 0.40 0.79
C ARG A 116 14.13 -0.76 0.04
N LEU A 117 14.36 -1.91 0.67
CA LEU A 117 14.83 -3.11 -0.01
C LEU A 117 13.88 -3.52 -1.16
N GLY A 118 12.57 -3.54 -0.89
CA GLY A 118 11.58 -3.79 -1.94
C GLY A 118 11.52 -2.70 -3.02
N SER A 119 11.95 -1.48 -2.72
CA SER A 119 12.00 -0.38 -3.69
C SER A 119 13.24 -0.46 -4.58
N ILE A 120 14.37 -0.91 -4.02
CA ILE A 120 15.59 -1.21 -4.79
C ILE A 120 15.34 -2.35 -5.77
N GLY A 121 14.58 -3.38 -5.37
CA GLY A 121 14.24 -4.51 -6.25
C GLY A 121 13.25 -4.17 -7.37
N ALA A 122 12.45 -3.11 -7.23
CA ALA A 122 11.41 -2.75 -8.20
C ALA A 122 11.92 -2.51 -9.63
N PRO A 123 12.95 -1.66 -9.88
CA PRO A 123 13.49 -1.46 -11.23
C PRO A 123 14.04 -2.75 -11.84
N PHE A 124 14.72 -3.60 -11.06
CA PHE A 124 15.23 -4.88 -11.58
C PHE A 124 14.10 -5.79 -12.06
N ILE A 125 12.97 -5.83 -11.34
CA ILE A 125 11.80 -6.59 -11.76
C ILE A 125 11.22 -5.99 -13.05
N THR A 126 11.04 -4.67 -13.12
CA THR A 126 10.47 -4.02 -14.30
C THR A 126 11.37 -4.18 -15.53
N ASP A 127 12.68 -3.99 -15.41
CA ASP A 127 13.60 -4.03 -16.55
C ASP A 127 13.91 -5.47 -16.98
N LEU A 128 14.28 -6.35 -16.05
CA LEU A 128 14.69 -7.72 -16.37
C LEU A 128 13.50 -8.59 -16.77
N VAL A 129 12.39 -8.50 -16.03
CA VAL A 129 11.21 -9.33 -16.30
C VAL A 129 10.34 -8.69 -17.38
N GLY A 130 10.21 -7.35 -17.39
CA GLY A 130 9.42 -6.64 -18.40
C GLY A 130 10.00 -6.72 -19.82
N SER A 131 11.33 -6.83 -19.96
CA SER A 131 11.96 -7.04 -21.27
C SER A 131 11.66 -8.42 -21.88
N MET A 132 11.41 -9.45 -21.05
CA MET A 132 10.99 -10.78 -21.53
C MET A 132 9.46 -10.87 -21.67
N TYR A 133 8.72 -10.39 -20.67
CA TYR A 133 7.26 -10.48 -20.59
C TYR A 133 6.68 -9.18 -20.00
N PRO A 134 6.07 -8.30 -20.82
CA PRO A 134 5.55 -7.00 -20.36
C PRO A 134 4.48 -7.08 -19.26
N TRP A 135 3.70 -8.17 -19.21
CA TRP A 135 2.62 -8.37 -18.23
C TRP A 135 3.11 -8.88 -16.87
N ALA A 136 4.28 -9.53 -16.83
CA ALA A 136 4.75 -10.26 -15.64
C ALA A 136 5.12 -9.34 -14.44
N PRO A 137 5.77 -8.17 -14.62
CA PRO A 137 6.01 -7.24 -13.52
C PRO A 137 4.72 -6.82 -12.81
N PHE A 138 3.65 -6.56 -13.55
CA PHE A 138 2.36 -6.16 -12.99
C PHE A 138 1.71 -7.26 -12.16
N VAL A 139 1.82 -8.53 -12.58
CA VAL A 139 1.34 -9.68 -11.80
C VAL A 139 2.15 -9.85 -10.50
N ILE A 140 3.47 -9.66 -10.55
CA ILE A 140 4.34 -9.71 -9.37
C ILE A 140 3.99 -8.59 -8.39
N PHE A 141 3.83 -7.36 -8.88
CA PHE A 141 3.42 -6.23 -8.04
C PHE A 141 2.00 -6.41 -7.48
N GLY A 142 1.05 -6.93 -8.28
CA GLY A 142 -0.32 -7.20 -7.88
C GLY A 142 -0.41 -8.28 -6.79
N SER A 143 0.31 -9.39 -6.95
CA SER A 143 0.37 -10.45 -5.93
C SER A 143 1.02 -9.97 -4.63
N ALA A 144 2.08 -9.15 -4.70
CA ALA A 144 2.68 -8.54 -3.52
C ALA A 144 1.69 -7.60 -2.79
N ALA A 145 0.91 -6.80 -3.54
CA ALA A 145 -0.14 -5.95 -2.98
C ALA A 145 -1.27 -6.78 -2.33
N LEU A 146 -1.63 -7.92 -2.92
CA LEU A 146 -2.63 -8.83 -2.37
C LEU A 146 -2.17 -9.43 -1.04
N LEU A 147 -0.91 -9.85 -0.94
CA LEU A 147 -0.32 -10.32 0.31
C LEU A 147 -0.30 -9.22 1.38
N ALA A 148 -0.03 -7.97 1.00
CA ALA A 148 -0.11 -6.83 1.90
C ALA A 148 -1.56 -6.56 2.39
N ALA A 149 -2.55 -6.69 1.51
CA ALA A 149 -3.96 -6.62 1.88
C ALA A 149 -4.33 -7.71 2.90
N ALA A 150 -3.93 -8.96 2.63
CA ALA A 150 -4.13 -10.10 3.54
C ALA A 150 -3.46 -9.86 4.90
N GLY A 151 -2.23 -9.35 4.91
CA GLY A 151 -1.54 -8.96 6.14
C GLY A 151 -2.28 -7.88 6.92
N THR A 152 -2.86 -6.89 6.23
CA THR A 152 -3.64 -5.81 6.86
C THR A 152 -4.90 -6.34 7.56
N PHE A 153 -5.51 -7.44 7.07
CA PHE A 153 -6.63 -8.07 7.76
C PHE A 153 -6.26 -8.66 9.13
N LEU A 154 -5.00 -9.06 9.34
CA LEU A 154 -4.50 -9.54 10.62
C LEU A 154 -4.24 -8.41 11.63
N LEU A 155 -4.13 -7.16 11.17
CA LEU A 155 -3.86 -6.02 12.04
C LEU A 155 -5.11 -5.64 12.87
N PRO A 156 -4.94 -5.28 14.16
CA PRO A 156 -6.03 -4.75 14.98
C PRO A 156 -6.42 -3.34 14.53
N GLU A 157 -7.70 -2.97 14.64
CA GLU A 157 -8.16 -1.61 14.31
C GLU A 157 -7.68 -0.61 15.38
N THR A 158 -7.14 0.56 14.97
CA THR A 158 -6.64 1.61 15.88
C THR A 158 -7.61 2.79 16.04
N ARG A 159 -8.72 2.82 15.29
CA ARG A 159 -9.71 3.91 15.36
C ARG A 159 -10.24 4.11 16.79
N GLY A 160 -10.14 5.34 17.30
CA GLY A 160 -10.73 5.77 18.57
C GLY A 160 -9.98 5.33 19.82
N GLN A 161 -8.74 4.86 19.68
CA GLN A 161 -7.94 4.36 20.79
C GLN A 161 -6.89 5.39 21.20
N VAL A 162 -6.72 5.56 22.52
CA VAL A 162 -5.64 6.40 23.07
C VAL A 162 -4.31 5.78 22.68
N LEU A 163 -3.36 6.60 22.21
CA LEU A 163 -2.04 6.11 21.84
C LEU A 163 -1.36 5.50 23.09
N PRO A 164 -0.85 4.28 23.00
CA PRO A 164 -0.17 3.65 24.12
C PRO A 164 1.20 4.33 24.33
N ASP A 165 1.39 4.93 25.49
CA ASP A 165 2.64 5.62 25.81
C ASP A 165 3.80 4.65 26.12
N THR A 166 3.50 3.46 26.62
CA THR A 166 4.48 2.44 27.03
C THR A 166 4.12 1.04 26.52
N VAL A 167 5.15 0.19 26.36
CA VAL A 167 5.00 -1.22 25.96
C VAL A 167 4.12 -2.00 26.94
N ALA A 168 4.23 -1.71 28.24
CA ALA A 168 3.39 -2.32 29.28
C ALA A 168 1.88 -2.03 29.08
N HIS A 169 1.52 -0.86 28.54
CA HIS A 169 0.13 -0.53 28.23
C HIS A 169 -0.41 -1.32 27.02
N LEU A 170 0.45 -1.67 26.06
CA LEU A 170 0.08 -2.57 24.96
C LEU A 170 -0.11 -4.00 25.43
N GLU A 171 0.80 -4.54 26.24
CA GLU A 171 0.70 -5.91 26.76
C GLU A 171 -0.54 -6.10 27.66
N ALA A 172 -0.85 -5.11 28.50
CA ALA A 172 -2.06 -5.14 29.33
C ALA A 172 -3.35 -5.12 28.49
N ARG A 173 -3.30 -4.46 27.32
CA ARG A 173 -4.42 -4.37 26.38
C ARG A 173 -4.65 -5.66 25.61
N GLU A 174 -3.59 -6.28 25.10
CA GLU A 174 -3.69 -7.60 24.45
C GLU A 174 -4.26 -8.65 25.42
N ARG A 175 -3.80 -8.65 26.68
CA ARG A 175 -4.34 -9.55 27.72
C ARG A 175 -5.83 -9.29 27.98
N ARG A 176 -6.28 -8.03 28.00
CA ARG A 176 -7.70 -7.70 28.16
C ARG A 176 -8.54 -8.16 26.96
N GLN A 177 -8.09 -7.93 25.72
CA GLN A 177 -8.80 -8.41 24.54
C GLN A 177 -8.89 -9.94 24.49
N SER A 178 -7.80 -10.64 24.81
CA SER A 178 -7.80 -12.11 24.89
C SER A 178 -8.78 -12.63 25.96
N ASN A 179 -8.80 -12.00 27.14
CA ASN A 179 -9.74 -12.36 28.20
C ASN A 179 -11.21 -12.07 27.84
N THR A 180 -11.51 -10.97 27.12
CA THR A 180 -12.88 -10.69 26.69
C THR A 180 -13.36 -11.70 25.62
N ILE A 181 -12.48 -12.12 24.72
CA ILE A 181 -12.80 -13.15 23.73
C ILE A 181 -13.07 -14.49 24.43
N LEU A 182 -12.23 -14.88 25.39
CA LEU A 182 -12.42 -16.09 26.19
C LEU A 182 -13.70 -16.03 27.05
N ALA A 183 -14.02 -14.86 27.62
CA ALA A 183 -15.24 -14.67 28.41
C ALA A 183 -16.53 -14.66 27.55
N SER A 184 -16.44 -14.39 26.24
CA SER A 184 -17.59 -14.46 25.32
C SER A 184 -17.87 -15.88 24.79
N GLN A 185 -17.03 -16.84 25.13
CA GLN A 185 -17.16 -18.26 24.74
C GLN A 185 -17.69 -19.16 25.89
N VAL A 186 -18.03 -18.57 27.04
CA VAL A 186 -18.64 -19.24 28.21
C VAL A 186 -20.05 -18.68 28.43
#